data_AF-A0A8S3T9V6-F1
#
_entry.id   AF-A0A8S3T9V6-F1
#
_cell.length_a   1.000
_cell.length_b   1.000
_cell.length_c   1.000
_cell.angle_alpha   90.00
_cell.angle_beta   90.00
_cell.angle_gamma   90.00
#
_symmetry.space_group_name_H-M   'P 1'
#
loop_
_entity.id
_entity.type
_entity.pdbx_description
1 polymer ?
#
loop_
_entity_poly.entity_id
_entity_poly.type
_entity_poly.pdbx_seq_one_letter_code
_entity_poly.pdbx_strand_id
1 'polypeptide(L)'
;MEKSPVFKTMFTADFKEKNALEIELPDKDLHHFLVFLRCTLDGYDDHISDLNVHFIIPIAHEYQVKQTLDKADLFLSNHYENQNLGGNACIDIVNGIIEAEKYDLTQTLNTLIDFASRKKFAYISQASDFNAISKKVLHKISMARWQNDIDGNTGKRCITSKASYEVRN
;
A
#
# COMPACT_ATOMS: atom_id res chain seq x y z
N MET A 1 0.40 2.74 -26.96
CA MET A 1 -0.14 1.95 -25.83
C MET A 1 0.88 0.91 -25.34
N GLU A 2 2.08 1.34 -24.96
CA GLU A 2 3.11 0.43 -24.43
C GLU A 2 3.06 0.29 -22.90
N LYS A 3 2.39 1.22 -22.22
CA LYS A 3 2.30 1.29 -20.76
C LYS A 3 1.41 0.20 -20.14
N SER A 4 0.65 -0.54 -20.95
CA SER A 4 -0.22 -1.65 -20.52
C SER A 4 0.06 -2.87 -21.41
N PRO A 5 0.62 -3.96 -20.85
CA PRO A 5 0.74 -5.24 -21.55
C PRO A 5 -0.62 -5.81 -22.01
N VAL A 6 -1.68 -5.53 -21.25
CA VAL A 6 -3.05 -5.95 -21.58
C VAL A 6 -3.52 -5.24 -22.85
N PHE A 7 -3.45 -3.91 -22.91
CA PHE A 7 -3.79 -3.18 -24.14
C PHE A 7 -2.89 -3.57 -25.30
N LYS A 8 -1.57 -3.68 -25.07
CA LYS A 8 -0.65 -4.13 -26.11
C LYS A 8 -1.10 -5.46 -26.70
N THR A 9 -1.41 -6.44 -25.86
CA THR A 9 -1.89 -7.76 -26.31
C THR A 9 -3.24 -7.65 -27.01
N MET A 10 -4.22 -6.95 -26.42
CA MET A 10 -5.56 -6.73 -26.96
C MET A 10 -5.55 -6.14 -28.38
N PHE A 11 -4.61 -5.22 -28.66
CA PHE A 11 -4.52 -4.53 -29.95
C PHE A 11 -3.53 -5.16 -30.94
N THR A 12 -2.68 -6.11 -30.52
CA THR A 12 -1.64 -6.67 -31.41
C THR A 12 -1.79 -8.17 -31.67
N ALA A 13 -2.30 -8.93 -30.70
CA ALA A 13 -2.56 -10.36 -30.86
C ALA A 13 -3.82 -10.61 -31.68
N ASP A 14 -3.99 -11.84 -32.17
CA ASP A 14 -5.09 -12.20 -33.10
C ASP A 14 -6.43 -12.41 -32.38
N PHE A 15 -6.85 -11.39 -31.64
CA PHE A 15 -8.18 -11.26 -31.07
C PHE A 15 -9.08 -10.40 -31.96
N LYS A 16 -10.40 -10.47 -31.74
CA LYS A 16 -11.39 -9.67 -32.50
C LYS A 16 -11.17 -8.16 -32.32
N GLU A 17 -10.65 -7.78 -31.15
CA GLU A 17 -10.36 -6.41 -30.72
C GLU A 17 -9.27 -5.74 -31.59
N LYS A 18 -8.34 -6.52 -32.17
CA LYS A 18 -7.23 -6.02 -32.99
C LYS A 18 -7.67 -5.14 -34.16
N ASN A 19 -8.77 -5.51 -34.80
CA ASN A 19 -9.30 -4.81 -35.98
C ASN A 19 -10.58 -4.03 -35.67
N ALA A 20 -10.98 -3.95 -34.39
CA ALA A 20 -12.18 -3.25 -33.98
C ALA A 20 -11.92 -1.73 -33.94
N LEU A 21 -12.85 -0.95 -34.50
CA LEU A 21 -12.80 0.52 -34.38
C LEU A 21 -13.12 0.99 -32.96
N GLU A 22 -13.95 0.21 -32.25
CA GLU A 22 -14.38 0.47 -30.89
C GLU A 22 -14.34 -0.82 -30.07
N ILE A 23 -13.96 -0.71 -28.80
CA ILE A 23 -13.97 -1.82 -27.85
C ILE A 23 -14.89 -1.47 -26.70
N GLU A 24 -15.88 -2.31 -26.47
CA GLU A 24 -16.72 -2.23 -25.30
C GLU A 24 -15.99 -2.79 -24.09
N LEU A 25 -15.97 -2.02 -23.00
CA LEU A 25 -15.43 -2.42 -21.71
C LEU A 25 -16.61 -2.60 -20.75
N PRO A 26 -17.21 -3.80 -20.69
CA PRO A 26 -18.36 -4.04 -19.81
C PRO A 26 -17.95 -3.84 -18.34
N ASP A 27 -18.92 -3.38 -17.54
CA ASP A 27 -18.77 -3.14 -16.10
C ASP A 27 -17.70 -2.09 -15.73
N LYS A 28 -17.27 -1.25 -16.69
CA LYS A 28 -16.40 -0.11 -16.41
C LYS A 28 -17.19 1.17 -16.29
N ASP A 29 -17.00 1.86 -15.18
CA ASP A 29 -17.44 3.24 -15.05
C ASP A 29 -16.61 4.14 -15.97
N LEU A 30 -17.28 4.85 -16.88
CA LEU A 30 -16.65 5.70 -17.87
C LEU A 30 -15.79 6.79 -17.22
N HIS A 31 -16.28 7.40 -16.14
CA HIS A 31 -15.57 8.47 -15.47
C HIS A 31 -14.28 7.96 -14.81
N HIS A 32 -14.36 6.85 -14.06
CA HIS A 32 -13.18 6.23 -13.45
C HIS A 32 -12.14 5.82 -14.49
N PHE A 33 -12.59 5.24 -15.61
CA PHE A 33 -11.68 4.80 -16.67
C PHE A 33 -11.01 5.99 -17.38
N LEU A 34 -11.75 7.08 -17.64
CA LEU A 34 -11.18 8.31 -18.21
C LEU A 34 -10.13 8.93 -17.27
N VAL A 35 -10.41 9.00 -15.97
CA VAL A 35 -9.44 9.51 -14.99
C VAL A 35 -8.19 8.62 -14.95
N PHE A 36 -8.36 7.29 -14.96
CA PHE A 36 -7.24 6.36 -15.07
C PHE A 36 -6.38 6.64 -16.31
N LEU A 37 -6.99 6.78 -17.49
CA LEU A 37 -6.25 7.08 -18.72
C LEU A 37 -5.47 8.40 -18.61
N ARG A 38 -6.08 9.44 -18.04
CA ARG A 38 -5.42 10.75 -17.84
C ARG A 38 -4.26 10.66 -16.84
N CYS A 39 -4.33 9.81 -15.82
CA CYS A 39 -3.21 9.58 -14.90
C CYS A 39 -2.08 8.71 -15.50
N THR A 40 -2.38 7.89 -16.51
CA THR A 40 -1.43 6.98 -17.16
C THR A 40 -0.72 7.59 -18.37
N LEU A 41 -1.45 8.34 -19.20
CA LEU A 41 -0.95 8.87 -20.47
C LEU A 41 -0.16 10.16 -20.25
N ASP A 42 0.90 10.33 -21.04
CA ASP A 42 1.67 11.57 -21.02
C ASP A 42 0.87 12.70 -21.69
N GLY A 43 1.05 13.94 -21.21
CA GLY A 43 0.36 15.12 -21.76
C GLY A 43 -0.97 15.47 -21.07
N TYR A 44 -1.32 14.78 -19.98
CA TYR A 44 -2.43 15.15 -19.11
C TYR A 44 -1.92 15.55 -17.73
N ASP A 45 -2.59 16.55 -17.13
CA ASP A 45 -2.21 17.12 -15.83
C ASP A 45 -2.88 16.40 -14.64
N ASP A 46 -3.67 15.35 -14.88
CA ASP A 46 -4.36 14.65 -13.80
C ASP A 46 -3.37 13.86 -12.95
N HIS A 47 -3.49 14.04 -11.64
CA HIS A 47 -2.61 13.42 -10.67
C HIS A 47 -3.41 12.50 -9.75
N ILE A 48 -2.72 11.50 -9.20
CA ILE A 48 -3.29 10.65 -8.17
C ILE A 48 -3.53 11.50 -6.92
N SER A 49 -4.71 11.34 -6.33
CA SER A 49 -5.22 12.11 -5.19
C SER A 49 -6.14 11.24 -4.32
N ASP A 50 -6.50 11.71 -3.14
CA ASP A 50 -7.42 11.01 -2.22
C ASP A 50 -8.78 10.72 -2.86
N LEU A 51 -9.21 11.56 -3.81
CA LEU A 51 -10.49 11.41 -4.50
C LEU A 51 -10.49 10.28 -5.53
N ASN A 52 -9.32 9.89 -6.04
CA ASN A 52 -9.24 9.00 -7.20
C ASN A 52 -8.42 7.72 -6.97
N VAL A 53 -7.52 7.72 -6.00
CA VAL A 53 -6.53 6.65 -5.82
C VAL A 53 -7.20 5.27 -5.69
N HIS A 54 -8.27 5.17 -4.90
CA HIS A 54 -8.94 3.90 -4.61
C HIS A 54 -9.70 3.30 -5.81
N PHE A 55 -10.18 4.10 -6.77
CA PHE A 55 -10.78 3.55 -7.98
C PHE A 55 -9.75 3.35 -9.11
N ILE A 56 -8.64 4.10 -9.10
CA ILE A 56 -7.56 3.95 -10.08
C ILE A 56 -6.80 2.63 -9.85
N ILE A 57 -6.51 2.28 -8.60
CA ILE A 57 -5.71 1.09 -8.26
C ILE A 57 -6.28 -0.20 -8.90
N PRO A 58 -7.59 -0.55 -8.73
CA PRO A 58 -8.17 -1.73 -9.36
C PRO A 58 -8.02 -1.73 -10.88
N ILE A 59 -8.23 -0.59 -11.53
CA ILE A 59 -8.14 -0.45 -12.99
C ILE A 59 -6.69 -0.62 -13.43
N ALA A 60 -5.75 0.08 -12.78
CA ALA A 60 -4.33 -0.01 -13.10
C ALA A 60 -3.78 -1.43 -12.88
N HIS A 61 -4.28 -2.14 -11.87
CA HIS A 61 -3.97 -3.54 -11.63
C HIS A 61 -4.53 -4.45 -12.74
N GLU A 62 -5.80 -4.32 -13.07
CA GLU A 62 -6.46 -5.09 -14.13
C GLU A 62 -5.77 -4.94 -15.49
N TYR A 63 -5.41 -3.72 -15.87
CA TYR A 63 -4.72 -3.42 -17.12
C TYR A 63 -3.18 -3.47 -17.01
N GLN A 64 -2.65 -3.91 -15.87
CA GLN A 64 -1.22 -4.12 -15.63
C GLN A 64 -0.35 -2.88 -15.91
N VAL A 65 -0.85 -1.70 -15.56
CA VAL A 65 -0.13 -0.43 -15.72
C VAL A 65 0.73 -0.15 -14.51
N LYS A 66 1.91 -0.79 -14.49
CA LYS A 66 2.86 -0.73 -13.36
C LYS A 66 3.21 0.71 -12.94
N GLN A 67 3.44 1.60 -13.91
CA GLN A 67 3.79 2.99 -13.59
C GLN A 67 2.69 3.71 -12.79
N THR A 68 1.42 3.44 -13.11
CA THR A 68 0.29 4.05 -12.39
C THR A 68 0.12 3.42 -11.01
N LEU A 69 0.33 2.10 -10.87
CA LEU A 69 0.36 1.44 -9.57
C LEU A 69 1.49 1.96 -8.68
N ASP A 70 2.71 2.10 -9.22
CA ASP A 70 3.87 2.62 -8.48
C ASP A 70 3.60 4.06 -7.96
N LYS A 71 2.96 4.91 -8.78
CA LYS A 71 2.53 6.26 -8.37
C LYS A 71 1.46 6.20 -7.27
N ALA A 72 0.50 5.29 -7.37
CA ALA A 72 -0.56 5.11 -6.37
C ALA A 72 0.00 4.61 -5.04
N ASP A 73 0.92 3.65 -5.09
CA ASP A 73 1.61 3.10 -3.92
C ASP A 73 2.43 4.18 -3.21
N LEU A 74 3.19 4.99 -3.96
CA LEU A 74 3.93 6.11 -3.38
C LEU A 74 2.98 7.15 -2.75
N PHE A 75 1.88 7.48 -3.44
CA PHE A 75 0.90 8.43 -2.93
C PHE A 75 0.29 7.96 -1.60
N LEU A 76 -0.18 6.71 -1.54
CA LEU A 76 -0.77 6.14 -0.33
C LEU A 76 0.25 6.00 0.81
N SER A 77 1.48 5.55 0.52
CA SER A 77 2.54 5.51 1.55
C SER A 77 2.76 6.87 2.19
N ASN A 78 2.96 7.91 1.36
CA ASN A 78 3.12 9.28 1.85
C ASN A 78 1.87 9.76 2.60
N HIS A 79 0.67 9.42 2.14
CA HIS A 79 -0.57 9.76 2.80
C HIS A 79 -0.61 9.18 4.23
N TYR A 80 -0.34 7.88 4.40
CA TYR A 80 -0.32 7.24 5.71
C TYR A 80 0.81 7.72 6.61
N GLU A 81 1.99 8.02 6.07
CA GLU A 81 3.12 8.58 6.84
C GLU A 81 2.80 9.96 7.42
N ASN A 82 2.11 10.80 6.66
CA ASN A 82 1.80 12.18 7.05
C ASN A 82 0.50 12.31 7.85
N GLN A 83 -0.33 11.26 7.89
CA GLN A 83 -1.57 11.28 8.65
C GLN A 83 -1.32 11.18 10.16
N ASN A 84 -1.88 12.14 10.91
CA ASN A 84 -2.10 11.99 12.35
C ASN A 84 -3.31 11.06 12.58
N LEU A 85 -3.06 9.76 12.47
CA LEU A 85 -4.03 8.69 12.66
C LEU A 85 -4.73 8.79 14.04
N GLY A 86 -5.95 9.37 14.05
CA GLY A 86 -6.80 9.63 15.22
C GLY A 86 -7.62 8.41 15.69
N GLY A 87 -8.77 8.65 16.33
CA GLY A 87 -9.56 7.62 17.03
C GLY A 87 -10.01 6.41 16.20
N ASN A 88 -10.30 6.59 14.90
CA ASN A 88 -10.75 5.53 13.97
C ASN A 88 -9.62 4.87 13.17
N ALA A 89 -8.36 5.19 13.48
CA ALA A 89 -7.21 4.74 12.71
C ALA A 89 -7.09 3.21 12.55
N CYS A 90 -7.65 2.39 13.44
CA CYS A 90 -7.58 0.93 13.28
C CYS A 90 -8.30 0.45 12.02
N ILE A 91 -9.46 1.00 11.70
CA ILE A 91 -10.25 0.60 10.53
C ILE A 91 -9.50 1.01 9.26
N ASP A 92 -9.01 2.25 9.21
CA ASP A 92 -8.26 2.77 8.07
C ASP A 92 -6.96 1.98 7.84
N ILE A 93 -6.22 1.65 8.91
CA ILE A 93 -5.01 0.82 8.82
C ILE A 93 -5.35 -0.56 8.28
N VAL A 94 -6.39 -1.22 8.82
CA VAL A 94 -6.75 -2.58 8.39
C VAL A 94 -7.23 -2.61 6.95
N ASN A 95 -8.09 -1.66 6.56
CA ASN A 95 -8.55 -1.53 5.18
C ASN A 95 -7.41 -1.24 4.22
N GLY A 96 -6.51 -0.33 4.60
CA GLY A 96 -5.31 -0.03 3.83
C GLY A 96 -4.39 -1.25 3.68
N ILE A 97 -4.22 -2.08 4.72
CA ILE A 97 -3.42 -3.30 4.65
C ILE A 97 -4.05 -4.29 3.67
N ILE A 98 -5.37 -4.47 3.74
CA ILE A 98 -6.10 -5.38 2.85
C ILE A 98 -5.99 -4.92 1.39
N GLU A 99 -6.19 -3.63 1.13
CA GLU A 99 -6.06 -3.04 -0.21
C GLU A 99 -4.62 -3.17 -0.74
N ALA A 100 -3.64 -2.79 0.08
CA ALA A 100 -2.23 -2.84 -0.28
C ALA A 100 -1.73 -4.27 -0.52
N GLU A 101 -2.22 -5.24 0.27
CA GLU A 101 -1.95 -6.65 0.03
C GLU A 101 -2.62 -7.14 -1.26
N LYS A 102 -3.89 -6.77 -1.49
CA LYS A 102 -4.67 -7.23 -2.65
C LYS A 102 -4.07 -6.79 -3.99
N TYR A 103 -3.51 -5.59 -4.03
CA TYR A 103 -2.99 -4.97 -5.26
C TYR A 103 -1.45 -4.86 -5.28
N ASP A 104 -0.76 -5.60 -4.40
CA ASP A 104 0.71 -5.64 -4.30
C ASP A 104 1.39 -4.27 -4.11
N LEU A 105 0.73 -3.35 -3.39
CA LEU A 105 1.23 -2.00 -3.07
C LEU A 105 2.27 -2.08 -1.94
N THR A 106 3.51 -2.39 -2.31
CA THR A 106 4.55 -2.82 -1.38
C THR A 106 4.99 -1.73 -0.42
N GLN A 107 5.12 -0.47 -0.87
CA GLN A 107 5.53 0.63 0.01
C GLN A 107 4.46 0.93 1.04
N THR A 108 3.22 1.10 0.58
CA THR A 108 2.03 1.30 1.42
C THR A 108 1.87 0.18 2.44
N LEU A 109 2.00 -1.08 2.00
CA LEU A 109 1.89 -2.22 2.88
C LEU A 109 2.97 -2.20 3.98
N ASN A 110 4.22 -1.90 3.64
CA ASN A 110 5.31 -1.83 4.63
C ASN A 110 5.10 -0.69 5.63
N THR A 111 4.69 0.49 5.15
CA THR A 111 4.34 1.64 5.98
C THR A 111 3.23 1.29 6.96
N LEU A 112 2.15 0.67 6.48
CA LEU A 112 1.04 0.25 7.31
C LEU A 112 1.40 -0.87 8.28
N ILE A 113 2.27 -1.81 7.90
CA ILE A 113 2.80 -2.84 8.81
C ILE A 113 3.60 -2.19 9.95
N ASP A 114 4.45 -1.21 9.64
CA ASP A 114 5.20 -0.47 10.65
C ASP A 114 4.25 0.28 11.61
N PHE A 115 3.26 1.01 11.09
CA PHE A 115 2.23 1.64 11.93
C PHE A 115 1.48 0.62 12.80
N ALA A 116 1.00 -0.46 12.20
CA ALA A 116 0.31 -1.53 12.89
C ALA A 116 1.18 -2.18 13.97
N SER A 117 2.49 -2.28 13.75
CA SER A 117 3.42 -2.89 14.70
C SER A 117 3.59 -2.07 15.98
N ARG A 118 3.35 -0.76 15.93
CA ARG A 118 3.50 0.15 17.08
C ARG A 118 2.23 0.24 17.93
N LYS A 119 1.11 -0.31 17.47
CA LYS A 119 -0.18 -0.28 18.19
C LYS A 119 -0.40 -1.58 18.97
N LYS A 120 -1.23 -1.52 20.02
CA LYS A 120 -1.64 -2.73 20.75
C LYS A 120 -2.38 -3.68 19.80
N PHE A 121 -2.13 -4.99 19.89
CA PHE A 121 -2.79 -5.97 19.03
C PHE A 121 -4.32 -5.90 19.13
N ALA A 122 -4.81 -5.79 20.37
CA ALA A 122 -6.24 -5.64 20.66
C ALA A 122 -6.89 -4.43 19.96
N TYR A 123 -6.13 -3.39 19.58
CA TYR A 123 -6.66 -2.24 18.86
C TYR A 123 -6.92 -2.58 17.38
N ILE A 124 -6.02 -3.34 16.75
CA ILE A 124 -6.10 -3.68 15.33
C ILE A 124 -7.12 -4.81 15.10
N SER A 125 -7.21 -5.75 16.04
CA SER A 125 -8.17 -6.87 15.97
C SER A 125 -9.63 -6.46 16.17
N GLN A 126 -9.90 -5.18 16.48
CA GLN A 126 -11.26 -4.65 16.60
C GLN A 126 -11.89 -4.30 15.25
N ALA A 127 -11.09 -4.14 14.20
CA ALA A 127 -11.62 -3.87 12.87
C ALA A 127 -12.44 -5.08 12.37
N SER A 128 -13.62 -4.82 11.80
CA SER A 128 -14.52 -5.85 11.25
C SER A 128 -13.81 -6.79 10.29
N ASP A 129 -12.95 -6.23 9.45
CA ASP A 129 -12.30 -6.93 8.35
C ASP A 129 -10.90 -7.42 8.69
N PHE A 130 -10.51 -7.38 9.98
CA PHE A 130 -9.19 -7.85 10.42
C PHE A 130 -8.87 -9.27 9.94
N ASN A 131 -9.87 -10.15 9.89
CA ASN A 131 -9.72 -11.54 9.45
C ASN A 131 -9.45 -11.68 7.94
N ALA A 132 -9.61 -10.61 7.15
CA ALA A 132 -9.27 -10.60 5.72
C ALA A 132 -7.77 -10.41 5.46
N ILE A 133 -6.99 -9.95 6.46
CA ILE A 133 -5.54 -9.84 6.34
C ILE A 133 -4.93 -11.24 6.26
N SER A 134 -4.05 -11.48 5.29
CA SER A 134 -3.45 -12.80 5.17
C SER A 134 -2.56 -13.16 6.36
N LYS A 135 -2.41 -14.47 6.61
CA LYS A 135 -1.48 -15.00 7.61
C LYS A 135 -0.04 -14.54 7.37
N LYS A 136 0.36 -14.35 6.10
CA LYS A 136 1.70 -13.87 5.72
C LYS A 136 1.91 -12.44 6.22
N VAL A 137 0.92 -11.56 6.02
CA VAL A 137 0.99 -10.18 6.49
C VAL A 137 0.87 -10.09 8.00
N LEU A 138 -0.03 -10.86 8.62
CA LEU A 138 -0.10 -10.95 10.09
C LEU A 138 1.24 -11.39 10.70
N HIS A 139 1.91 -12.38 10.09
CA HIS A 139 3.25 -12.80 10.51
C HIS A 139 4.26 -11.66 10.40
N LYS A 140 4.26 -10.87 9.32
CA LYS A 140 5.12 -9.69 9.18
C LYS A 140 4.86 -8.65 10.28
N ILE A 141 3.59 -8.38 10.59
CA ILE A 141 3.20 -7.47 11.68
C ILE A 141 3.73 -7.97 13.03
N SER A 142 3.58 -9.27 13.32
CA SER A 142 4.10 -9.88 14.54
C SER A 142 5.63 -9.80 14.65
N MET A 143 6.34 -10.04 13.55
CA MET A 143 7.81 -9.93 13.53
C MET A 143 8.28 -8.48 13.73
N ALA A 144 7.64 -7.52 13.07
CA ALA A 144 7.93 -6.10 13.25
C ALA A 144 7.69 -5.64 14.70
N ARG A 145 6.60 -6.11 15.33
CA ARG A 145 6.32 -5.87 16.76
C ARG A 145 7.44 -6.38 17.67
N TRP A 146 7.82 -7.64 17.47
CA TRP A 146 8.87 -8.27 18.25
C TRP A 146 10.21 -7.53 18.12
N GLN A 147 10.55 -7.10 16.90
CA GLN A 147 11.75 -6.30 16.65
C GLN A 147 11.71 -4.96 17.40
N ASN A 148 10.59 -4.24 17.34
CA ASN A 148 10.41 -2.98 18.08
C ASN A 148 10.55 -3.17 19.61
N ASP A 149 10.07 -4.29 20.15
CA ASP A 149 10.21 -4.61 21.58
C ASP A 149 11.68 -4.87 21.97
N ILE A 150 12.45 -5.52 21.09
CA ILE A 150 13.91 -5.71 21.28
C ILE A 150 14.62 -4.36 21.27
N ASP A 151 14.36 -3.55 20.25
CA ASP A 151 15.02 -2.27 20.04
C ASP A 151 14.66 -1.25 21.13
N GLY A 152 13.41 -1.27 21.59
CA GLY A 152 12.96 -0.49 22.75
C GLY A 152 13.57 -0.95 24.08
N ASN A 153 13.95 -2.24 24.21
CA ASN A 153 14.63 -2.77 25.40
C ASN A 153 16.15 -2.57 25.37
N THR A 154 16.79 -2.58 24.20
CA THR A 154 18.24 -2.32 24.08
C THR A 154 18.58 -0.86 24.40
N GLY A 155 17.67 0.09 24.14
CA GLY A 155 17.79 1.48 24.59
C GLY A 155 17.76 1.67 26.12
N LYS A 156 17.20 0.70 26.87
CA LYS A 156 17.14 0.75 28.36
C LYS A 156 18.24 -0.04 29.06
N ARG A 157 19.03 -0.86 28.35
CA ARG A 157 20.12 -1.67 28.95
C ARG A 157 21.51 -1.03 28.85
N CYS A 158 21.68 0.08 28.13
CA CYS A 158 22.96 0.78 28.04
C CYS A 158 23.10 1.95 29.03
N ILE A 159 22.60 1.83 30.27
CA ILE A 159 23.01 2.72 31.36
C ILE A 159 23.07 1.95 32.69
N THR A 160 23.98 0.98 32.81
CA THR A 160 24.64 0.65 34.10
C THR A 160 25.72 -0.41 33.86
N SER A 161 26.97 0.04 33.70
CA SER A 161 28.13 -0.45 34.47
C SER A 161 29.43 0.14 33.90
N LYS A 162 29.71 1.41 34.20
CA LYS A 162 31.11 1.79 34.44
C LYS A 162 31.36 1.49 35.91
N ALA A 163 31.85 0.29 36.20
CA ALA A 163 32.50 0.01 37.46
C ALA A 163 33.78 0.85 37.48
N SER A 164 33.74 1.93 38.25
CA SER A 164 34.92 2.70 38.64
C SER A 164 35.79 1.79 39.49
N TYR A 165 36.92 1.31 38.93
CA TYR A 165 38.02 0.84 39.75
C TYR A 165 38.75 2.07 40.28
N GLU A 166 38.32 2.56 41.44
CA GLU A 166 39.20 3.35 42.31
C GLU A 166 40.21 2.39 42.94
N VAL A 167 41.45 2.43 42.47
CA VAL A 167 42.59 1.90 43.23
C VAL A 167 43.06 3.03 44.14
N ARG A 168 42.73 2.93 45.43
CA ARG A 168 43.36 3.72 46.49
C ARG A 168 44.47 2.89 47.13
N ASN A 169 45.66 3.50 47.09
CA ASN A 169 46.89 3.30 47.86
C ASN A 169 47.63 1.97 47.71
#